data_AF-A0A4V1UNJ4-F1
#
_entry.id   AF-A0A4V1UNJ4-F1
#
_cell.length_a   1.000
_cell.length_b   1.000
_cell.length_c   1.000
_cell.angle_alpha   90.00
_cell.angle_beta   90.00
_cell.angle_gamma   90.00
#
_symmetry.space_group_name_H-M   'P 1'
#
loop_
_entity.id
_entity.type
_entity.pdbx_description
1 polymer ?
#
loop_
_entity_poly.entity_id
_entity_poly.type
_entity_poly.pdbx_seq_one_letter_code
_entity_poly.pdbx_strand_id
1 'polypeptide(L)' 'MMLTGEHFVREGLIGSDQLDMAMERQRESGGADSIAKILVTMGYISERDRVRCLGDVWGVQYVEMPATQLR' A
#
# COMPACT_ATOMS: atom_id res chain seq x y z
N MET A 1 10.63 10.27 2.63
CA MET A 1 10.63 9.13 1.69
C MET A 1 9.19 8.83 1.32
N MET A 2 8.86 8.63 0.04
CA MET A 2 7.49 8.43 -0.44
C MET A 2 7.24 6.94 -0.70
N LEU A 3 6.08 6.41 -0.30
CA LEU A 3 5.69 5.03 -0.58
C LEU A 3 5.24 4.91 -2.04
N THR A 4 6.05 4.25 -2.86
CA THR A 4 5.78 4.05 -4.30
C THR A 4 5.19 2.66 -4.56
N GLY A 5 4.54 2.51 -5.72
CA GLY A 5 4.01 1.22 -6.17
C GLY A 5 5.09 0.14 -6.28
N GLU A 6 6.29 0.53 -6.71
CA GLU A 6 7.47 -0.35 -6.86
C GLU A 6 7.88 -1.01 -5.55
N HIS A 7 7.65 -0.34 -4.41
CA HIS A 7 7.94 -0.92 -3.11
C HIS A 7 7.10 -2.18 -2.89
N PHE A 8 5.80 -2.16 -3.22
CA PHE A 8 4.94 -3.33 -3.11
C PHE A 8 5.35 -4.48 -4.04
N VAL A 9 5.88 -4.16 -5.23
CA VAL A 9 6.43 -5.17 -6.15
C VAL A 9 7.68 -5.81 -5.54
N ARG A 10 8.58 -4.99 -4.98
CA ARG A 10 9.81 -5.48 -4.35
C ARG A 10 9.55 -6.32 -3.10
N GLU A 11 8.54 -5.97 -2.32
CA GLU A 11 8.09 -6.76 -1.16
C GLU A 11 7.30 -8.03 -1.58
N GLY A 12 7.08 -8.26 -2.89
CA GLY A 12 6.37 -9.43 -3.41
C GLY A 12 4.87 -9.44 -3.13
N LEU A 13 4.29 -8.29 -2.74
CA LEU A 13 2.86 -8.14 -2.46
C LEU A 13 2.03 -8.07 -3.73
N ILE A 14 2.60 -7.50 -4.79
CA ILE A 14 1.96 -7.38 -6.11
C ILE A 14 2.95 -7.70 -7.23
N GLY A 15 2.45 -8.11 -8.38
CA GLY A 15 3.23 -8.21 -9.62
C GLY A 15 3.34 -6.87 -10.37
N SER A 16 4.22 -6.83 -11.37
CA SER A 16 4.32 -5.69 -12.32
C SER A 16 2.98 -5.36 -12.96
N ASP A 17 2.26 -6.38 -13.41
CA ASP A 17 1.00 -6.22 -14.14
C ASP A 17 -0.08 -5.59 -13.25
N GLN A 18 -0.09 -5.94 -11.95
CA GLN A 18 -1.00 -5.36 -10.97
C GLN A 18 -0.67 -3.90 -10.67
N LEU A 19 0.61 -3.55 -10.64
CA LEU A 19 1.04 -2.16 -10.52
C LEU A 19 0.62 -1.34 -11.75
N ASP A 20 0.78 -1.89 -12.95
CA ASP A 20 0.38 -1.23 -14.20
C ASP A 20 -1.13 -0.96 -14.23
N MET A 21 -1.95 -1.95 -13.88
CA MET A 21 -3.40 -1.79 -13.77
C MET A 21 -3.79 -0.72 -12.74
N ALA A 22 -3.10 -0.66 -11.60
CA ALA A 22 -3.36 0.37 -10.59
C ALA A 22 -2.95 1.78 -11.08
N MET A 23 -1.86 1.90 -11.84
CA MET A 23 -1.43 3.17 -12.41
C MET A 23 -2.39 3.68 -13.50
N GLU A 24 -2.93 2.77 -14.31
CA GLU A 24 -4.00 3.08 -15.27
C GLU A 24 -5.20 3.67 -14.55
N ARG A 25 -5.69 2.98 -13.51
CA ARG A 25 -6.84 3.41 -12.69
C ARG A 25 -6.58 4.75 -11.98
N GLN A 26 -5.34 5.00 -11.57
CA GLN A 26 -4.93 6.28 -10.99
C GLN A 26 -5.03 7.42 -12.01
N ARG A 27 -4.55 7.20 -13.23
CA ARG A 27 -4.65 8.17 -14.34
C ARG A 27 -6.10 8.47 -14.69
N GLU A 28 -6.94 7.45 -14.77
CA GLU A 28 -8.40 7.61 -15.01
C GLU A 28 -9.09 8.45 -13.94
N SER A 29 -8.62 8.35 -12.69
CA SER A 29 -9.17 9.12 -11.55
C SER A 29 -8.59 10.53 -11.42
N GLY A 30 -7.74 10.96 -12.36
CA GLY A 30 -7.06 12.26 -12.32
C GLY A 30 -6.00 12.37 -11.22
N GLY A 31 -5.49 11.26 -10.70
CA GLY A 31 -4.47 11.27 -9.64
C GLY A 31 -4.97 11.71 -8.26
N ALA A 32 -6.28 11.69 -8.02
CA ALA A 32 -6.86 12.09 -6.74
C ALA A 32 -6.46 11.18 -5.57
N ASP A 33 -6.30 9.88 -5.84
CA ASP A 33 -5.87 8.88 -4.85
C ASP A 33 -4.41 8.44 -5.09
N SER A 34 -3.72 8.10 -4.01
CA SER A 34 -2.38 7.52 -4.09
C SER A 34 -2.43 6.10 -4.65
N ILE A 35 -1.36 5.68 -5.34
CA ILE A 35 -1.26 4.34 -5.91
C ILE A 35 -1.50 3.25 -4.85
N ALA A 36 -1.00 3.46 -3.63
CA ALA A 36 -1.19 2.56 -2.51
C ALA A 36 -2.68 2.41 -2.11
N LYS A 37 -3.46 3.50 -2.13
CA LYS A 37 -4.89 3.46 -1.83
C LYS A 37 -5.70 2.81 -2.95
N ILE A 38 -5.27 2.99 -4.19
CA ILE A 38 -5.87 2.32 -5.35
C ILE A 38 -5.61 0.82 -5.28
N LEU A 39 -4.39 0.39 -4.96
CA LEU A 39 -4.05 -1.03 -4.76
C LEU A 39 -4.92 -1.68 -3.68
N VAL A 40 -5.21 -0.96 -2.58
CA VAL A 40 -6.15 -1.43 -1.55
C VAL A 40 -7.58 -1.52 -2.09
N THR A 41 -8.03 -0.49 -2.81
CA THR A 41 -9.39 -0.44 -3.38
C THR A 41 -9.62 -1.54 -4.42
N MET A 42 -8.58 -1.89 -5.18
CA MET A 42 -8.58 -3.00 -6.14
C MET A 42 -8.44 -4.38 -5.48
N GLY A 43 -8.18 -4.43 -4.17
CA GLY A 43 -8.04 -5.67 -3.41
C GLY A 43 -6.71 -6.40 -3.62
N TYR A 44 -5.70 -5.75 -4.22
CA TYR A 44 -4.38 -6.35 -4.43
C TYR A 44 -3.53 -6.38 -3.17
N ILE A 45 -3.71 -5.40 -2.28
CA ILE A 45 -3.06 -5.37 -0.96
C ILE A 45 -4.11 -5.06 0.11
N SER A 46 -3.85 -5.48 1.35
CA SER A 46 -4.68 -5.07 2.47
C SER A 46 -4.25 -3.69 3.00
N GLU A 47 -5.14 -3.03 3.74
CA GLU A 47 -4.82 -1.79 4.45
C GLU A 47 -3.65 -2.01 5.45
N ARG A 48 -3.54 -3.21 6.01
CA ARG A 48 -2.43 -3.59 6.89
C ARG A 48 -1.10 -3.65 6.15
N ASP A 49 -1.08 -4.23 4.94
CA ASP A 49 0.12 -4.24 4.10
C ASP A 49 0.55 -2.82 3.72
N ARG A 50 -0.43 -1.95 3.40
CA ARG A 50 -0.18 -0.53 3.13
C ARG A 50 0.52 0.18 4.29
N VAL A 51 0.03 0.00 5.52
CA VAL A 51 0.60 0.65 6.71
C VAL A 51 1.95 0.02 7.09
N ARG A 52 2.11 -1.30 6.94
CA ARG A 52 3.39 -1.99 7.15
C ARG A 52 4.48 -1.42 6.25
N CYS A 53 4.23 -1.40 4.94
CA CYS A 53 5.16 -0.84 3.96
C CYS A 53 5.44 0.65 4.19
N LEU A 54 4.44 1.42 4.66
CA LEU A 54 4.65 2.81 5.03
C LEU A 54 5.63 2.94 6.22
N GLY A 55 5.50 2.06 7.22
CA GLY A 55 6.44 1.95 8.34
C GLY A 55 7.86 1.66 7.86
N ASP A 56 8.01 0.67 6.96
CA ASP A 56 9.31 0.27 6.40
C ASP A 56 9.99 1.43 5.66
N VAL A 57 9.22 2.19 4.87
CA VAL A 57 9.73 3.37 4.13
C VAL A 57 10.14 4.52 5.07
N TRP A 58 9.54 4.60 6.25
CA TRP A 58 9.85 5.63 7.26
C TRP A 58 10.83 5.15 8.34
N GLY A 59 11.24 3.88 8.30
CA GLY A 59 12.07 3.26 9.34
C GLY A 59 11.36 3.13 10.68
N VAL A 60 10.02 3.06 10.68
CA VAL A 60 9.19 2.92 11.89
C VAL A 60 8.61 1.52 11.92
N GLN A 61 8.73 0.85 13.07
CA GLN A 61 8.15 -0.49 13.26
C GLN A 61 6.62 -0.42 13.22
N TYR A 62 6.01 -1.21 12.31
CA TYR A 62 4.59 -1.49 12.34
C TYR A 62 4.26 -2.46 13.48
N VAL A 63 3.28 -2.11 14.32
CA VAL A 63 2.80 -2.94 15.43
C VAL A 63 1.29 -3.10 15.29
N GLU A 64 0.82 -4.33 15.13
CA GLU A 64 -0.60 -4.63 15.28
C GLU A 64 -0.97 -4.52 16.76
N MET A 65 -1.91 -3.64 17.09
CA MET A 65 -2.43 -3.51 18.46
C MET A 65 -3.58 -4.48 18.66
N PRO A 66 -3.45 -5.49 19.54
CA PRO A 66 -4.57 -6.35 19.90
C PRO A 66 -5.60 -5.54 20.69
N ALA A 67 -6.89 -5.77 20.41
CA ALA A 67 -8.02 -5.05 21.01
C ALA A 67 -8.06 -5.09 22.56
N THR A 68 -7.32 -6.01 23.17
CA THR A 68 -7.30 -6.28 24.61
C THR A 68 -6.48 -5.27 25.43
N GLN A 69 -5.76 -4.36 24.78
CA GLN A 69 -4.80 -3.46 25.45
C GLN A 69 -5.33 -2.03 25.69
N LEU A 70 -6.64 -1.83 25.52
CA LEU A 70 -7.37 -0.62 25.97
C LEU A 70 -7.98 -0.92 27.36
N ARG A 71 -7.15 -0.90 28.41
CA ARG A 71 -7.61 -0.89 29.81
C ARG A 71 -6.85 0.12 30.61
#